data_AF-A0A9Q4CUY8-F1
#
_entry.id   AF-A0A9Q4CUY8-F1
#
_cell.length_a   1.000
_cell.length_b   1.000
_cell.length_c   1.000
_cell.angle_alpha   90.00
_cell.angle_beta   90.00
_cell.angle_gamma   90.00
#
_symmetry.space_group_name_H-M   'P 1'
#
loop_
_entity.id
_entity.type
_entity.pdbx_description
1 polymer ?
#
loop_
_entity_poly.entity_id
_entity_poly.type
_entity_poly.pdbx_seq_one_letter_code
_entity_poly.pdbx_strand_id
1 'polypeptide(L)'
;MRQCQGCGAVLQTIDSTQPGYVVQSALSRDHPLCRRCFRIRHYGDFGEVSVSPEEYRAEVAKIREKPGRVIYVLDVFDLAGSILSDIAPYFEGSAVDVVVNKIDLLPREVKVHRLETWIRQTVQASGVQVARVFFVSAQSGQGVDAWKAALTQVTEEFVYAVGAANVGKSTLLNRLVPGDLGGTSETFTMSRLPGTTLRMVGQSIQLAGKTKVLFDTPGLVRKERISERLCPDCLAQTVPRARIRPRVFQLRPEQTLFLGGLCRFDFEHGKPQSVVLYVSNELPIHRTKLERADDILTTRQQEVLKIPCRSCQMRALASQPHAFASVGIPAMKGALRIGRRGSDLVLPGLGWICLSGDDVVGRLWTPQGIVPSERRRLIGDVSRPFSTAKTRRRILSTSRTVAERPRWSGR
;
A
#
# COMPACT_ATOMS: atom_id res chain seq x y z
N MET A 1 -3.08 38.61 -6.76
CA MET A 1 -2.52 37.35 -6.21
C MET A 1 -3.02 36.19 -7.05
N ARG A 2 -2.16 35.26 -7.51
CA ARG A 2 -2.62 34.09 -8.28
C ARG A 2 -3.31 33.09 -7.35
N GLN A 3 -4.43 32.54 -7.78
CA GLN A 3 -5.18 31.53 -7.05
C GLN A 3 -4.98 30.15 -7.68
N CYS A 4 -4.99 29.12 -6.84
CA CYS A 4 -4.95 27.74 -7.29
C CYS A 4 -6.22 27.41 -8.08
N GLN A 5 -6.09 27.00 -9.33
CA GLN A 5 -7.25 26.64 -10.15
C GLN A 5 -7.96 25.35 -9.71
N GLY A 6 -7.37 24.59 -8.78
CA GLY A 6 -8.00 23.39 -8.21
C GLY A 6 -8.80 23.63 -6.93
N CYS A 7 -8.41 24.57 -6.07
CA CYS A 7 -9.05 24.77 -4.75
C CYS A 7 -9.33 26.24 -4.37
N GLY A 8 -9.03 27.21 -5.25
CA GLY A 8 -9.24 28.63 -4.99
C GLY A 8 -8.29 29.29 -3.99
N ALA A 9 -7.45 28.51 -3.29
CA ALA A 9 -6.49 29.05 -2.31
C ALA A 9 -5.48 30.01 -2.98
N VAL A 10 -5.15 31.10 -2.28
CA VAL A 10 -4.11 32.04 -2.70
C VAL A 10 -2.76 31.31 -2.76
N LEU A 11 -2.10 31.34 -3.92
CA LEU A 11 -0.83 30.65 -4.09
C LEU A 11 0.28 31.37 -3.34
N GLN A 12 1.07 30.60 -2.60
CA GLN A 12 2.24 31.08 -1.85
C GLN A 12 3.39 30.10 -1.98
N THR A 13 4.63 30.58 -1.81
CA THR A 13 5.85 29.77 -1.99
C THR A 13 6.70 29.71 -0.72
N ILE A 14 6.16 30.21 0.40
CA ILE A 14 6.86 30.46 1.67
C ILE A 14 6.72 29.25 2.60
N ASP A 15 5.50 28.90 2.99
CA ASP A 15 5.25 27.86 3.98
C ASP A 15 4.69 26.60 3.34
N SER A 16 5.50 25.55 3.30
CA SER A 16 5.09 24.31 2.67
C SER A 16 3.93 23.59 3.36
N THR A 17 3.59 23.95 4.61
CA THR A 17 2.52 23.33 5.39
C THR A 17 1.16 24.01 5.21
N GLN A 18 1.14 25.26 4.74
CA GLN A 18 -0.07 26.05 4.61
C GLN A 18 -0.79 25.83 3.26
N PRO A 19 -2.12 26.02 3.20
CA PRO A 19 -2.87 25.99 1.96
C PRO A 19 -2.29 26.95 0.90
N GLY A 20 -2.38 26.56 -0.36
CA GLY A 20 -1.87 27.40 -1.46
C GLY A 20 -0.37 27.25 -1.73
N TYR A 21 0.38 26.48 -0.93
CA TYR A 21 1.81 26.28 -1.19
C TYR A 21 2.05 25.73 -2.60
N VAL A 22 2.97 26.32 -3.35
CA VAL A 22 3.41 25.88 -4.67
C VAL A 22 4.90 26.16 -4.81
N VAL A 23 5.61 25.33 -5.59
CA VAL A 23 7.03 25.58 -5.88
C VAL A 23 7.16 26.78 -6.84
N GLN A 24 8.22 27.57 -6.69
CA GLN A 24 8.42 28.81 -7.45
C GLN A 24 8.30 28.59 -8.97
N SER A 25 8.83 27.48 -9.48
CA SER A 25 8.77 27.09 -10.91
C SER A 25 7.37 26.72 -11.42
N ALA A 26 6.42 26.42 -10.53
CA ALA A 26 5.05 26.08 -10.88
C ALA A 26 4.09 27.28 -10.72
N LEU A 27 4.55 28.40 -10.14
CA LEU A 27 3.78 29.62 -9.98
C LEU A 27 3.47 30.30 -11.34
N SER A 28 4.39 30.15 -12.31
CA SER A 28 4.35 30.77 -13.64
C SER A 28 3.56 29.98 -14.69
N ARG A 29 3.11 28.75 -14.39
CA ARG A 29 2.32 27.92 -15.32
C ARG A 29 0.96 28.57 -15.63
N ASP A 30 0.37 28.23 -16.79
CA ASP A 30 -0.96 28.73 -17.21
C ASP A 30 -2.09 28.26 -16.29
N HIS A 31 -1.99 27.02 -15.80
CA HIS A 31 -2.91 26.45 -14.80
C HIS A 31 -2.16 26.08 -13.52
N PRO A 32 -1.81 27.06 -12.68
CA PRO A 32 -1.01 26.80 -11.49
C PRO A 32 -1.88 26.10 -10.43
N LEU A 33 -1.43 24.94 -9.99
CA LEU A 33 -2.04 24.16 -8.93
C LEU A 33 -1.15 24.23 -7.69
N CYS A 34 -1.75 24.49 -6.52
CA CYS A 34 -1.05 24.30 -5.25
C CYS A 34 -0.63 22.84 -5.10
N ARG A 35 0.37 22.59 -4.27
CA ARG A 35 0.95 21.26 -4.02
C ARG A 35 -0.14 20.22 -3.73
N ARG A 36 -1.18 20.59 -2.98
CA ARG A 36 -2.32 19.71 -2.69
C ARG A 36 -3.12 19.39 -3.96
N CYS A 37 -3.58 20.39 -4.72
CA CYS A 37 -4.36 20.16 -5.94
C CYS A 37 -3.58 19.45 -7.03
N PHE A 38 -2.28 19.74 -7.13
CA PHE A 38 -1.37 19.01 -8.01
C PHE A 38 -1.29 17.53 -7.60
N ARG A 39 -1.17 17.24 -6.30
CA ARG A 39 -1.17 15.86 -5.77
C ARG A 39 -2.49 15.13 -6.03
N ILE A 40 -3.63 15.79 -5.81
CA ILE A 40 -4.96 15.24 -6.11
C ILE A 40 -5.06 14.86 -7.59
N ARG A 41 -4.70 15.79 -8.48
CA ARG A 41 -4.90 15.63 -9.93
C ARG A 41 -3.96 14.62 -10.58
N HIS A 42 -2.71 14.54 -10.12
CA HIS A 42 -1.69 13.70 -10.77
C HIS A 42 -1.42 12.38 -10.06
N TYR A 43 -1.74 12.29 -8.76
CA TYR A 43 -1.41 11.13 -7.94
C TYR A 43 -2.63 10.45 -7.30
N GLY A 44 -3.86 10.94 -7.58
CA GLY A 44 -5.08 10.42 -6.96
C GLY A 44 -5.12 10.67 -5.44
N ASP A 45 -4.27 11.57 -4.96
CA ASP A 45 -4.03 11.86 -3.57
C ASP A 45 -5.01 12.93 -3.13
N PHE A 46 -6.27 12.51 -2.89
CA PHE A 46 -7.28 13.29 -2.20
C PHE A 46 -6.75 13.63 -0.84
N GLY A 47 -5.99 14.73 -0.71
CA GLY A 47 -5.37 15.13 0.54
C GLY A 47 -6.42 15.13 1.64
N GLU A 48 -6.46 14.03 2.39
CA GLU A 48 -7.19 13.92 3.62
C GLU A 48 -6.58 15.00 4.52
N VAL A 49 -7.44 15.78 5.16
CA VAL A 49 -6.92 16.72 6.14
C VAL A 49 -6.43 15.86 7.29
N SER A 50 -5.10 15.81 7.42
CA SER A 50 -4.41 15.01 8.42
C SER A 50 -4.65 15.62 9.79
N VAL A 51 -5.23 14.83 10.69
CA VAL A 51 -5.41 15.20 12.10
C VAL A 51 -4.23 14.70 12.93
N SER A 52 -3.97 15.37 14.06
CA SER A 52 -3.06 14.82 15.06
C SER A 52 -3.64 13.50 15.63
N PRO A 53 -2.81 12.60 16.19
CA PRO A 53 -3.30 11.39 16.84
C PRO A 53 -4.31 11.68 17.96
N GLU A 54 -4.14 12.79 18.67
CA GLU A 54 -5.03 13.20 19.77
C GLU A 54 -6.41 13.64 19.25
N GLU A 55 -6.44 14.48 18.21
CA GLU A 55 -7.67 14.90 17.54
C GLU A 55 -8.41 13.70 16.92
N TYR A 56 -7.67 12.80 16.27
CA TYR A 56 -8.25 11.57 15.73
C TYR A 56 -8.92 10.73 16.82
N ARG A 57 -8.23 10.50 17.95
CA ARG A 57 -8.77 9.75 19.08
C ARG A 57 -10.01 10.41 19.66
N ALA A 58 -10.02 11.74 19.78
CA ALA A 58 -11.19 12.48 20.26
C ALA A 58 -12.40 12.33 19.32
N GLU A 59 -12.18 12.30 18.00
CA GLU A 59 -13.25 12.05 17.03
C GLU A 59 -13.74 10.60 17.07
N VAL A 60 -12.84 9.61 17.06
CA VAL A 60 -13.22 8.19 17.08
C VAL A 60 -13.86 7.79 18.42
N ALA A 61 -13.52 8.46 19.53
CA ALA A 61 -14.16 8.22 20.84
C ALA A 61 -15.68 8.42 20.83
N LYS A 62 -16.21 9.28 19.94
CA LYS A 62 -17.66 9.51 19.78
C LYS A 62 -18.42 8.27 19.31
N ILE A 63 -17.74 7.31 18.69
CA ILE A 63 -18.33 6.02 18.28
C ILE A 63 -18.82 5.24 19.52
N ARG A 64 -18.11 5.37 20.65
CA ARG A 64 -18.48 4.70 21.90
C ARG A 64 -19.74 5.29 22.53
N GLU A 65 -19.95 6.60 22.36
CA GLU A 65 -21.15 7.28 22.86
C GLU A 65 -22.41 6.87 22.10
N LYS A 66 -22.27 6.57 20.80
CA LYS A 66 -23.36 6.10 19.93
C LYS A 66 -22.90 4.87 19.13
N PRO A 67 -22.95 3.66 19.72
CA PRO A 67 -22.53 2.45 19.04
C PRO A 67 -23.29 2.23 17.74
N GLY A 68 -22.62 1.63 16.76
CA GLY A 68 -23.20 1.36 15.44
C GLY A 68 -22.38 0.35 14.65
N ARG A 69 -22.47 0.43 13.32
CA ARG A 69 -21.66 -0.39 12.42
C ARG A 69 -20.37 0.34 12.07
N VAL A 70 -19.22 -0.23 12.40
CA VAL A 70 -17.92 0.33 12.00
C VAL A 70 -17.45 -0.33 10.71
N ILE A 71 -17.20 0.50 9.69
CA ILE A 71 -16.51 0.12 8.45
C ILE A 71 -15.03 0.46 8.65
N TYR A 72 -14.21 -0.55 8.94
CA TYR A 72 -12.79 -0.35 9.16
C TYR A 72 -11.99 -0.58 7.88
N VAL A 73 -11.60 0.52 7.22
CA VAL A 73 -10.95 0.50 5.90
C VAL A 73 -9.44 0.32 6.02
N LEU A 74 -8.91 -0.69 5.33
CA LEU A 74 -7.48 -1.03 5.29
C LEU A 74 -6.94 -0.96 3.85
N ASP A 75 -5.68 -0.56 3.69
CA ASP A 75 -4.96 -0.70 2.42
C ASP A 75 -4.31 -2.08 2.33
N VAL A 76 -4.63 -2.86 1.29
CA VAL A 76 -4.07 -4.21 1.10
C VAL A 76 -2.55 -4.23 0.94
N PHE A 77 -1.96 -3.14 0.46
CA PHE A 77 -0.52 -3.03 0.23
C PHE A 77 0.24 -2.49 1.45
N ASP A 78 -0.46 -1.82 2.36
CA ASP A 78 0.09 -1.32 3.62
C ASP A 78 -0.76 -1.74 4.82
N LEU A 79 -1.00 -3.05 4.97
CA LEU A 79 -1.85 -3.58 6.04
C LEU A 79 -1.26 -3.30 7.43
N ALA A 80 0.04 -3.51 7.61
CA ALA A 80 0.72 -3.24 8.87
C ALA A 80 0.68 -1.75 9.23
N GLY A 81 0.76 -0.86 8.25
CA GLY A 81 0.55 0.56 8.46
C GLY A 81 -0.90 0.88 8.80
N SER A 82 -1.86 0.26 8.08
CA SER A 82 -3.31 0.54 8.14
C SER A 82 -4.00 0.05 9.40
N ILE A 83 -3.50 -1.03 10.01
CA ILE A 83 -4.03 -1.57 11.26
C ILE A 83 -3.54 -0.70 12.43
N LEU A 84 -4.50 -0.16 13.18
CA LEU A 84 -4.32 0.75 14.31
C LEU A 84 -4.40 -0.09 15.59
N SER A 85 -3.30 -0.14 16.33
CA SER A 85 -3.14 -1.02 17.50
C SER A 85 -3.96 -0.59 18.71
N ASP A 86 -4.32 0.69 18.79
CA ASP A 86 -5.01 1.32 19.92
C ASP A 86 -6.48 1.64 19.64
N ILE A 87 -7.06 1.09 18.57
CA ILE A 87 -8.40 1.47 18.11
C ILE A 87 -9.53 0.69 18.80
N ALA A 88 -9.23 -0.50 19.34
CA ALA A 88 -10.25 -1.40 19.89
C ALA A 88 -11.15 -0.80 20.98
N PRO A 89 -10.64 -0.01 21.95
CA PRO A 89 -11.49 0.62 22.97
C PRO A 89 -12.59 1.51 22.38
N TYR A 90 -12.38 2.09 21.20
CA TYR A 90 -13.36 2.96 20.56
C TYR A 90 -14.43 2.21 19.77
N PHE A 91 -14.22 0.92 19.50
CA PHE A 91 -15.19 0.07 18.79
C PHE A 91 -16.01 -0.80 19.74
N GLU A 92 -15.85 -0.62 21.06
CA GLU A 92 -16.62 -1.34 22.07
C GLU A 92 -18.14 -1.13 21.84
N GLY A 93 -18.90 -2.22 21.83
CA GLY A 93 -20.34 -2.20 21.56
C GLY A 93 -20.73 -2.05 20.07
N SER A 94 -19.76 -1.86 19.17
CA SER A 94 -19.97 -1.74 17.73
C SER A 94 -19.51 -2.98 16.98
N ALA A 95 -20.30 -3.45 16.01
CA ALA A 95 -19.88 -4.51 15.12
C ALA A 95 -18.94 -3.97 14.04
N VAL A 96 -17.83 -4.66 13.76
CA VAL A 96 -16.79 -4.16 12.84
C VAL A 96 -16.75 -4.99 11.55
N ASP A 97 -17.02 -4.34 10.43
CA ASP A 97 -16.75 -4.87 9.10
C ASP A 97 -15.38 -4.34 8.63
N VAL A 98 -14.43 -5.23 8.41
CA VAL A 98 -13.12 -4.87 7.85
C VAL A 98 -13.23 -4.81 6.33
N VAL A 99 -12.90 -3.67 5.73
CA VAL A 99 -12.94 -3.48 4.28
C VAL A 99 -11.53 -3.25 3.75
N VAL A 100 -10.99 -4.26 3.10
CA VAL A 100 -9.65 -4.29 2.52
C VAL A 100 -9.71 -3.73 1.11
N ASN A 101 -9.21 -2.51 0.94
CA ASN A 101 -9.27 -1.77 -0.31
C ASN A 101 -8.02 -2.01 -1.20
N LYS A 102 -8.10 -1.58 -2.47
CA LYS A 102 -7.04 -1.62 -3.49
C LYS A 102 -6.62 -3.04 -3.91
N ILE A 103 -7.55 -4.00 -3.86
CA ILE A 103 -7.26 -5.40 -4.24
C ILE A 103 -6.87 -5.59 -5.70
N ASP A 104 -7.19 -4.61 -6.55
CA ASP A 104 -6.80 -4.57 -7.96
C ASP A 104 -5.27 -4.51 -8.16
N LEU A 105 -4.54 -4.02 -7.15
CA LEU A 105 -3.08 -3.96 -7.13
C LEU A 105 -2.44 -5.34 -6.88
N LEU A 106 -3.17 -6.28 -6.30
CA LEU A 106 -2.65 -7.61 -5.98
C LEU A 106 -2.45 -8.46 -7.26
N PRO A 107 -1.38 -9.29 -7.32
CA PRO A 107 -1.27 -10.33 -8.33
C PRO A 107 -2.49 -11.26 -8.32
N ARG A 108 -2.88 -11.80 -9.49
CA ARG A 108 -4.07 -12.67 -9.62
C ARG A 108 -3.91 -13.98 -8.86
N GLU A 109 -2.67 -14.38 -8.60
CA GLU A 109 -2.26 -15.61 -7.95
C GLU A 109 -2.40 -15.55 -6.42
N VAL A 110 -2.66 -14.37 -5.85
CA VAL A 110 -2.86 -14.19 -4.40
C VAL A 110 -4.11 -14.97 -3.96
N LYS A 111 -3.92 -15.86 -3.00
CA LYS A 111 -5.00 -16.62 -2.38
C LYS A 111 -5.72 -15.77 -1.33
N VAL A 112 -6.81 -15.11 -1.74
CA VAL A 112 -7.58 -14.17 -0.91
C VAL A 112 -7.96 -14.75 0.47
N HIS A 113 -8.37 -16.02 0.55
CA HIS A 113 -8.71 -16.65 1.84
C HIS A 113 -7.55 -16.67 2.86
N ARG A 114 -6.30 -16.80 2.41
CA ARG A 114 -5.13 -16.76 3.30
C ARG A 114 -4.90 -15.35 3.83
N LEU A 115 -5.08 -14.38 2.95
CA LEU A 115 -5.00 -12.97 3.30
C LEU A 115 -6.10 -12.60 4.31
N GLU A 116 -7.33 -13.06 4.09
CA GLU A 116 -8.45 -12.87 5.00
C GLU A 116 -8.15 -13.43 6.40
N THR A 117 -7.66 -14.68 6.46
CA THR A 117 -7.31 -15.33 7.72
C THR A 117 -6.27 -14.50 8.49
N TRP A 118 -5.22 -14.04 7.79
CA TRP A 118 -4.16 -13.22 8.40
C TRP A 118 -4.68 -11.85 8.85
N ILE A 119 -5.50 -11.17 8.05
CA ILE A 119 -6.08 -9.87 8.41
C ILE A 119 -6.98 -10.03 9.64
N ARG A 120 -7.86 -11.02 9.63
CA ARG A 120 -8.76 -11.31 10.75
C ARG A 120 -7.96 -11.56 12.03
N GLN A 121 -6.94 -12.40 11.99
CA GLN A 121 -6.07 -12.67 13.15
C GLN A 121 -5.34 -11.41 13.63
N THR A 122 -4.81 -10.60 12.71
CA THR A 122 -4.04 -9.40 13.05
C THR A 122 -4.94 -8.31 13.66
N VAL A 123 -6.14 -8.11 13.12
CA VAL A 123 -7.11 -7.15 13.65
C VAL A 123 -7.71 -7.63 14.97
N GLN A 124 -7.97 -8.93 15.12
CA GLN A 124 -8.43 -9.49 16.41
C GLN A 124 -7.36 -9.40 17.50
N ALA A 125 -6.09 -9.53 17.13
CA ALA A 125 -4.98 -9.36 18.08
C ALA A 125 -4.86 -7.93 18.64
N SER A 126 -5.44 -6.92 17.98
CA SER A 126 -5.56 -5.57 18.55
C SER A 126 -6.79 -5.39 19.44
N GLY A 127 -7.58 -6.44 19.68
CA GLY A 127 -8.78 -6.41 20.52
C GLY A 127 -10.09 -6.11 19.77
N VAL A 128 -10.04 -5.96 18.44
CA VAL A 128 -11.22 -5.65 17.63
C VAL A 128 -12.02 -6.91 17.28
N GLN A 129 -13.32 -6.91 17.57
CA GLN A 129 -14.23 -7.99 17.15
C GLN A 129 -14.66 -7.82 15.68
N VAL A 130 -14.03 -8.60 14.80
CA VAL A 130 -14.32 -8.58 13.35
C VAL A 130 -15.58 -9.40 13.05
N ALA A 131 -16.65 -8.74 12.61
CA ALA A 131 -17.86 -9.37 12.11
C ALA A 131 -17.62 -9.98 10.72
N ARG A 132 -17.23 -9.15 9.75
CA ARG A 132 -17.06 -9.55 8.35
C ARG A 132 -15.78 -8.96 7.76
N VAL A 133 -15.27 -9.59 6.70
CA VAL A 133 -14.13 -9.07 5.92
C VAL A 133 -14.54 -8.97 4.46
N PHE A 134 -14.35 -7.81 3.86
CA PHE A 134 -14.63 -7.56 2.45
C PHE A 134 -13.35 -7.16 1.72
N PHE A 135 -13.22 -7.65 0.49
CA PHE A 135 -12.13 -7.32 -0.41
C PHE A 135 -12.70 -6.46 -1.53
N VAL A 136 -12.26 -5.21 -1.62
CA VAL A 136 -12.81 -4.23 -2.56
C VAL A 136 -11.72 -3.47 -3.30
N SER A 137 -12.08 -2.94 -4.46
CA SER A 137 -11.32 -1.90 -5.14
C SER A 137 -12.27 -0.74 -5.37
N ALA A 138 -12.13 0.31 -4.55
CA ALA A 138 -12.91 1.53 -4.72
C ALA A 138 -12.66 2.19 -6.08
N GLN A 139 -11.49 1.95 -6.70
CA GLN A 139 -11.14 2.50 -8.01
C GLN A 139 -11.78 1.72 -9.16
N SER A 140 -11.67 0.39 -9.17
CA SER A 140 -12.22 -0.44 -10.27
C SER A 140 -13.68 -0.85 -10.07
N GLY A 141 -14.22 -0.71 -8.86
CA GLY A 141 -15.55 -1.21 -8.48
C GLY A 141 -15.57 -2.69 -8.06
N GLN A 142 -14.45 -3.42 -8.20
CA GLN A 142 -14.39 -4.84 -7.84
C GLN A 142 -14.80 -5.05 -6.37
N GLY A 143 -15.73 -5.98 -6.13
CA GLY A 143 -16.19 -6.34 -4.77
C GLY A 143 -17.09 -5.31 -4.08
N VAL A 144 -17.27 -4.12 -4.66
CA VAL A 144 -18.05 -3.04 -4.05
C VAL A 144 -19.54 -3.40 -3.96
N ASP A 145 -20.11 -4.07 -4.96
CA ASP A 145 -21.53 -4.43 -4.95
C ASP A 145 -21.87 -5.48 -3.88
N ALA A 146 -21.00 -6.48 -3.71
CA ALA A 146 -21.15 -7.48 -2.65
C ALA A 146 -21.06 -6.84 -1.25
N TRP A 147 -20.13 -5.90 -1.08
CA TRP A 147 -20.00 -5.11 0.15
C TRP A 147 -21.23 -4.23 0.39
N LYS A 148 -21.74 -3.54 -0.63
CA LYS A 148 -22.98 -2.74 -0.56
C LYS A 148 -24.18 -3.60 -0.17
N ALA A 149 -24.36 -4.75 -0.80
CA ALA A 149 -25.44 -5.68 -0.47
C ALA A 149 -25.36 -6.10 1.02
N ALA A 150 -24.15 -6.40 1.50
CA ALA A 150 -23.95 -6.72 2.91
C ALA A 150 -24.21 -5.53 3.86
N LEU A 151 -23.96 -4.29 3.41
CA LEU A 151 -24.25 -3.06 4.15
C LEU A 151 -25.76 -2.76 4.20
N THR A 152 -26.53 -3.14 3.17
CA THR A 152 -28.00 -3.00 3.19
C THR A 152 -28.69 -3.87 4.25
N GLN A 153 -28.05 -4.97 4.64
CA GLN A 153 -28.54 -5.88 5.68
C GLN A 153 -28.21 -5.40 7.11
N VAL A 154 -27.40 -4.35 7.26
CA VAL A 154 -27.04 -3.77 8.56
C VAL A 154 -28.28 -3.13 9.17
N THR A 155 -28.56 -3.41 10.43
CA THR A 155 -29.74 -2.89 11.15
C THR A 155 -29.44 -1.56 11.83
N GLU A 156 -28.19 -1.35 12.21
CA GLU A 156 -27.69 -0.18 12.94
C GLU A 156 -27.94 1.11 12.15
N GLU A 157 -28.48 2.12 12.82
CA GLU A 157 -28.77 3.44 12.23
C GLU A 157 -27.48 4.19 11.89
N PHE A 158 -26.49 4.13 12.79
CA PHE A 158 -25.21 4.79 12.64
C PHE A 158 -24.18 3.88 11.99
N VAL A 159 -23.50 4.41 10.97
CA VAL A 159 -22.42 3.74 10.26
C VAL A 159 -21.18 4.62 10.29
N TYR A 160 -20.06 4.10 10.77
CA TYR A 160 -18.82 4.85 10.98
C TYR A 160 -17.73 4.35 10.05
N ALA A 161 -17.23 5.20 9.17
CA ALA A 161 -16.09 4.88 8.34
C ALA A 161 -14.80 5.29 9.05
N VAL A 162 -14.00 4.30 9.43
CA VAL A 162 -12.75 4.49 10.17
C VAL A 162 -11.60 3.91 9.38
N GLY A 163 -10.48 4.61 9.36
CA GLY A 163 -9.29 4.15 8.67
C GLY A 163 -8.16 5.14 8.83
N ALA A 164 -6.95 4.66 8.59
CA ALA A 164 -5.81 5.56 8.53
C ALA A 164 -5.83 6.39 7.25
N ALA A 165 -4.95 7.39 7.18
CA ALA A 165 -4.89 8.23 6.01
C ALA A 165 -4.48 7.43 4.75
N ASN A 166 -5.00 7.84 3.59
CA ASN A 166 -4.66 7.33 2.25
C ASN A 166 -5.03 5.85 1.97
N VAL A 167 -5.81 5.20 2.84
CA VAL A 167 -6.33 3.84 2.62
C VAL A 167 -7.43 3.79 1.54
N GLY A 168 -7.92 4.97 1.12
CA GLY A 168 -8.99 5.12 0.12
C GLY A 168 -10.39 5.10 0.72
N LYS A 169 -10.53 5.48 1.99
CA LYS A 169 -11.81 5.61 2.70
C LYS A 169 -12.77 6.54 1.96
N SER A 170 -12.41 7.78 1.69
CA SER A 170 -13.32 8.72 1.00
C SER A 170 -13.71 8.26 -0.41
N THR A 171 -12.78 7.66 -1.17
CA THR A 171 -13.09 7.07 -2.49
C THR A 171 -14.10 5.94 -2.37
N LEU A 172 -13.99 5.11 -1.32
CA LEU A 172 -14.92 4.03 -1.04
C LEU A 172 -16.30 4.55 -0.63
N LEU A 173 -16.37 5.57 0.24
CA LEU A 173 -17.64 6.16 0.70
C LEU A 173 -18.38 6.87 -0.42
N ASN A 174 -17.67 7.53 -1.34
CA ASN A 174 -18.29 8.15 -2.51
C ASN A 174 -19.06 7.12 -3.36
N ARG A 175 -18.64 5.84 -3.36
CA ARG A 175 -19.38 4.78 -4.05
C ARG A 175 -20.72 4.47 -3.39
N LEU A 176 -20.93 4.79 -2.10
CA LEU A 176 -22.17 4.52 -1.38
C LEU A 176 -23.25 5.58 -1.65
N VAL A 177 -22.87 6.78 -2.09
CA VAL A 177 -23.83 7.86 -2.38
C VAL A 177 -24.44 7.63 -3.76
N PRO A 178 -25.79 7.63 -3.91
CA PRO A 178 -26.44 7.53 -5.21
C PRO A 178 -26.03 8.71 -6.11
N GLY A 179 -25.60 8.44 -7.34
CA GLY A 179 -25.21 9.51 -8.28
C GLY A 179 -24.32 9.10 -9.46
N ASP A 180 -23.84 7.86 -9.52
CA ASP A 180 -22.84 7.48 -10.54
C ASP A 180 -23.38 7.22 -11.96
N LEU A 181 -24.65 7.49 -12.29
CA LEU A 181 -25.12 7.52 -13.68
C LEU A 181 -26.31 8.50 -13.87
N GLY A 182 -26.01 9.74 -14.28
CA GLY A 182 -26.91 10.64 -15.02
C GLY A 182 -28.27 10.98 -14.38
N GLY A 183 -28.33 12.08 -13.62
CA GLY A 183 -29.61 12.67 -13.21
C GLY A 183 -29.47 13.62 -12.03
N THR A 184 -29.42 14.91 -12.34
CA THR A 184 -29.81 16.07 -11.50
C THR A 184 -29.56 16.02 -9.98
N SER A 185 -28.51 16.74 -9.59
CA SER A 185 -28.48 17.69 -8.46
C SER A 185 -28.99 17.20 -7.09
N GLU A 186 -28.21 16.37 -6.42
CA GLU A 186 -27.70 16.67 -5.07
C GLU A 186 -26.21 16.28 -5.01
N THR A 187 -25.41 17.07 -5.73
CA THR A 187 -23.95 17.10 -5.55
C THR A 187 -23.64 17.23 -4.07
N PHE A 188 -22.75 16.37 -3.57
CA PHE A 188 -21.99 16.55 -2.33
C PHE A 188 -21.88 18.03 -1.95
N THR A 189 -22.74 18.53 -1.05
CA THR A 189 -22.50 19.80 -0.39
C THR A 189 -21.49 19.51 0.70
N MET A 190 -20.24 19.26 0.29
CA MET A 190 -19.13 19.27 1.22
C MET A 190 -19.06 20.67 1.80
N SER A 191 -19.58 20.87 3.01
CA SER A 191 -19.18 22.00 3.83
C SER A 191 -17.76 21.73 4.37
N ARG A 192 -16.78 21.61 3.46
CA ARG A 192 -15.39 21.90 3.81
C ARG A 192 -15.27 23.42 3.82
N LEU A 193 -15.87 24.06 4.82
CA LEU A 193 -15.58 25.47 5.10
C LEU A 193 -14.11 25.52 5.54
N PRO A 194 -13.23 26.22 4.80
CA PRO A 194 -11.83 26.37 5.18
C PRO A 194 -11.76 27.00 6.58
N GLY A 195 -11.11 26.33 7.53
CA GLY A 195 -10.91 26.86 8.89
C GLY A 195 -11.83 26.30 9.99
N THR A 196 -12.64 25.28 9.72
CA THR A 196 -13.37 24.57 10.79
C THR A 196 -12.54 23.42 11.35
N THR A 197 -12.50 23.30 12.68
CA THR A 197 -11.94 22.16 13.42
C THR A 197 -12.47 20.85 12.81
N LEU A 198 -11.57 19.90 12.59
CA LEU A 198 -11.82 18.67 11.84
C LEU A 198 -12.75 17.73 12.60
N ARG A 199 -14.06 17.90 12.39
CA ARG A 199 -15.11 17.11 13.03
C ARG A 199 -15.56 15.97 12.12
N MET A 200 -15.93 14.85 12.73
CA MET A 200 -16.67 13.78 12.08
C MET A 200 -17.92 14.36 11.39
N VAL A 201 -18.06 14.10 10.09
CA VAL A 201 -19.19 14.60 9.29
C VAL A 201 -20.17 13.46 9.10
N GLY A 202 -21.38 13.64 9.64
CA GLY A 202 -22.50 12.71 9.44
C GLY A 202 -23.36 13.14 8.26
N GLN A 203 -23.69 12.20 7.38
CA GLN A 203 -24.61 12.41 6.27
C GLN A 203 -25.67 11.31 6.27
N SER A 204 -26.93 11.70 6.09
CA SER A 204 -28.02 10.75 5.87
C SER A 204 -27.88 10.10 4.50
N ILE A 205 -27.88 8.77 4.46
CA ILE A 205 -27.86 7.96 3.25
C ILE A 205 -29.06 7.00 3.25
N GLN A 206 -29.59 6.72 2.06
CA GLN A 206 -30.63 5.72 1.87
C GLN A 206 -30.00 4.38 1.53
N LEU A 207 -30.18 3.37 2.38
CA LEU A 207 -29.72 2.01 2.14
C LEU A 207 -30.89 1.04 2.30
N ALA A 208 -31.29 0.39 1.20
CA ALA A 208 -32.46 -0.49 1.13
C ALA A 208 -33.74 0.11 1.74
N GLY A 209 -34.03 1.36 1.39
CA GLY A 209 -35.23 2.07 1.85
C GLY A 209 -35.20 2.51 3.32
N LYS A 210 -34.06 2.34 4.01
CA LYS A 210 -33.85 2.82 5.37
C LYS A 210 -32.86 3.99 5.36
N THR A 211 -33.24 5.07 6.04
CA THR A 211 -32.32 6.17 6.35
C THR A 211 -31.30 5.69 7.36
N LYS A 212 -30.01 5.88 7.05
CA LYS A 212 -28.88 5.66 7.95
C LYS A 212 -28.02 6.91 7.99
N VAL A 213 -27.27 7.13 9.06
CA VAL A 213 -26.30 8.24 9.13
C VAL A 213 -24.90 7.67 8.98
N LEU A 214 -24.26 7.99 7.85
CA LEU A 214 -22.88 7.66 7.57
C LEU A 214 -21.97 8.76 8.08
N PHE A 215 -21.09 8.40 9.00
CA PHE A 215 -20.06 9.27 9.54
C PHE A 215 -18.71 9.00 8.87
N ASP A 216 -18.15 10.01 8.22
CA ASP A 216 -16.76 9.97 7.75
C ASP A 216 -15.83 10.52 8.84
N THR A 217 -14.90 9.69 9.31
CA THR A 217 -13.87 10.11 10.28
C THR A 217 -12.64 10.67 9.54
N PRO A 218 -11.96 11.69 10.07
CA PRO A 218 -10.66 12.10 9.54
C PRO A 218 -9.68 10.91 9.50
N GLY A 219 -8.81 10.85 8.49
CA GLY A 219 -7.80 9.78 8.40
C GLY A 219 -6.64 10.02 9.37
N LEU A 220 -6.26 9.01 10.16
CA LEU A 220 -5.08 9.10 11.03
C LEU A 220 -3.79 9.09 10.22
N VAL A 221 -2.99 10.16 10.32
CA VAL A 221 -1.64 10.20 9.74
C VAL A 221 -0.63 9.66 10.73
N ARG A 222 0.13 8.65 10.29
CA ARG A 222 1.23 8.07 11.04
C ARG A 222 2.55 8.49 10.41
N LYS A 223 3.28 9.38 11.09
CA LYS A 223 4.59 9.91 10.63
C LYS A 223 5.63 8.81 10.42
N GLU A 224 5.40 7.64 11.00
CA GLU A 224 6.27 6.48 10.89
C GLU A 224 6.19 5.81 9.51
N ARG A 225 5.10 6.01 8.76
CA ARG A 225 4.92 5.36 7.45
C ARG A 225 5.88 5.90 6.40
N ILE A 226 6.28 5.02 5.50
CA ILE A 226 7.12 5.39 4.35
C ILE A 226 6.42 6.43 3.47
N SER A 227 5.09 6.35 3.32
CA SER A 227 4.32 7.30 2.50
C SER A 227 4.46 8.76 2.97
N GLU A 228 4.58 8.97 4.28
CA GLU A 228 4.65 10.30 4.89
C GLU A 228 6.07 10.88 4.89
N ARG A 229 7.08 10.05 4.63
CA ARG A 229 8.50 10.43 4.64
C ARG A 229 9.04 10.79 3.26
N LEU A 230 8.29 10.48 2.20
CA LEU A 230 8.72 10.64 0.82
C LEU A 230 8.07 11.87 0.17
N CYS A 231 8.78 12.47 -0.78
CA CYS A 231 8.20 13.44 -1.70
C CYS A 231 7.27 12.72 -2.69
N PRO A 232 6.36 13.46 -3.35
CA PRO A 232 5.43 12.86 -4.31
C PRO A 232 6.11 12.04 -5.42
N ASP A 233 7.27 12.47 -5.92
CA ASP A 233 7.98 11.77 -7.01
C ASP A 233 8.62 10.45 -6.54
N CYS A 234 9.07 10.38 -5.29
CA CYS A 234 9.53 9.13 -4.69
C CYS A 234 8.34 8.22 -4.38
N LEU A 235 7.25 8.79 -3.85
CA LEU A 235 6.03 8.05 -3.55
C LEU A 235 5.44 7.41 -4.81
N ALA A 236 5.51 8.11 -5.94
CA ALA A 236 5.09 7.61 -7.25
C ALA A 236 5.78 6.31 -7.68
N GLN A 237 7.01 6.10 -7.21
CA GLN A 237 7.80 4.91 -7.52
C GLN A 237 7.62 3.82 -6.46
N THR A 238 7.30 4.16 -5.22
CA THR A 238 7.15 3.19 -4.12
C THR A 238 5.74 2.63 -3.98
N VAL A 239 4.71 3.42 -4.28
CA VAL A 239 3.30 3.01 -4.19
C VAL A 239 2.84 2.44 -5.53
N PRO A 240 2.34 1.19 -5.57
CA PRO A 240 1.83 0.59 -6.79
C PRO A 240 0.60 1.36 -7.32
N ARG A 241 0.61 1.66 -8.62
CA ARG A 241 -0.53 2.28 -9.35
C ARG A 241 -1.22 1.32 -10.31
N ALA A 242 -0.62 0.15 -10.50
CA ALA A 242 -1.11 -0.91 -11.33
C ALA A 242 -0.80 -2.23 -10.63
N ARG A 243 -1.44 -3.29 -11.11
CA ARG A 243 -1.19 -4.65 -10.61
C ARG A 243 0.30 -4.96 -10.52
N ILE A 244 0.74 -5.37 -9.34
CA ILE A 244 2.12 -5.73 -9.07
C ILE A 244 2.48 -6.99 -9.85
N ARG A 245 3.67 -6.98 -10.45
CA ARG A 245 4.24 -8.14 -11.12
C ARG A 245 5.34 -8.75 -10.23
N PRO A 246 5.37 -10.08 -10.05
CA PRO A 246 6.44 -10.73 -9.31
C PRO A 246 7.80 -10.48 -9.98
N ARG A 247 8.79 -10.05 -9.21
CA ARG A 247 10.17 -9.88 -9.68
C ARG A 247 11.05 -10.93 -9.03
N VAL A 248 11.45 -11.92 -9.82
CA VAL A 248 12.17 -13.11 -9.34
C VAL A 248 13.68 -12.91 -9.45
N PHE A 249 14.40 -13.14 -8.35
CA PHE A 249 15.86 -13.10 -8.29
C PHE A 249 16.38 -14.44 -7.79
N GLN A 250 17.36 -15.00 -8.49
CA GLN A 250 18.12 -16.16 -8.02
C GLN A 250 19.31 -15.66 -7.19
N LEU A 251 19.23 -15.79 -5.87
CA LEU A 251 20.29 -15.34 -4.97
C LEU A 251 21.12 -16.50 -4.43
N ARG A 252 22.40 -16.20 -4.20
CA ARG A 252 23.33 -17.01 -3.43
C ARG A 252 23.62 -16.31 -2.10
N PRO A 253 24.17 -17.02 -1.10
CA PRO A 253 24.77 -16.38 0.07
C PRO A 253 25.74 -15.26 -0.32
N GLU A 254 25.93 -14.31 0.59
CA GLU A 254 26.75 -13.10 0.43
C GLU A 254 26.26 -12.18 -0.69
N GLN A 255 24.95 -12.10 -0.90
CA GLN A 255 24.34 -11.18 -1.85
C GLN A 255 23.25 -10.33 -1.21
N THR A 256 23.11 -9.13 -1.76
CA THR A 256 22.18 -8.12 -1.28
C THR A 256 21.22 -7.70 -2.39
N LEU A 257 19.95 -7.51 -2.03
CA LEU A 257 18.95 -6.81 -2.82
C LEU A 257 18.56 -5.50 -2.15
N PHE A 258 18.71 -4.40 -2.87
CA PHE A 258 18.22 -3.09 -2.51
C PHE A 258 16.87 -2.83 -3.17
N LEU A 259 15.89 -2.41 -2.38
CA LEU A 259 14.57 -1.93 -2.80
C LEU A 259 14.60 -0.40 -2.75
N GLY A 260 15.17 0.21 -3.79
CA GLY A 260 15.84 1.48 -3.68
C GLY A 260 16.83 1.49 -2.49
N GLY A 261 17.11 2.65 -1.96
CA GLY A 261 17.76 2.88 -0.68
C GLY A 261 16.77 2.98 0.48
N LEU A 262 15.56 2.42 0.33
CA LEU A 262 14.55 2.38 1.40
C LEU A 262 14.64 1.08 2.20
N CYS A 263 14.94 -0.02 1.54
CA CYS A 263 15.09 -1.32 2.20
C CYS A 263 16.25 -2.11 1.57
N ARG A 264 16.97 -2.86 2.40
CA ARG A 264 18.09 -3.72 1.99
C ARG A 264 17.86 -5.11 2.57
N PHE A 265 17.83 -6.12 1.70
CA PHE A 265 17.75 -7.53 2.05
C PHE A 265 19.12 -8.17 1.84
N ASP A 266 19.75 -8.60 2.93
CA ASP A 266 21.03 -9.30 2.93
C ASP A 266 20.82 -10.79 3.11
N PHE A 267 21.29 -11.58 2.14
CA PHE A 267 21.37 -13.03 2.24
C PHE A 267 22.77 -13.41 2.73
N GLU A 268 22.92 -13.65 4.03
CA GLU A 268 24.22 -13.90 4.66
C GLU A 268 24.65 -15.36 4.50
N HIS A 269 23.79 -16.32 4.90
CA HIS A 269 24.11 -17.75 4.86
C HIS A 269 22.90 -18.59 4.47
N GLY A 270 23.10 -19.71 3.78
CA GLY A 270 22.04 -20.65 3.42
C GLY A 270 22.24 -21.29 2.05
N LYS A 271 21.15 -21.82 1.47
CA LYS A 271 21.17 -22.45 0.14
C LYS A 271 20.76 -21.46 -0.96
N PRO A 272 21.44 -21.46 -2.12
CA PRO A 272 21.00 -20.67 -3.26
C PRO A 272 19.52 -20.90 -3.57
N GLN A 273 18.74 -19.82 -3.62
CA GLN A 273 17.29 -19.94 -3.75
C GLN A 273 16.67 -18.77 -4.52
N SER A 274 15.44 -18.99 -4.95
CA SER A 274 14.60 -17.97 -5.57
C SER A 274 14.05 -17.04 -4.48
N VAL A 275 14.27 -15.74 -4.65
CA VAL A 275 13.68 -14.67 -3.85
C VAL A 275 12.76 -13.87 -4.76
N VAL A 276 11.49 -13.71 -4.40
CA VAL A 276 10.49 -13.03 -5.23
C VAL A 276 10.03 -11.76 -4.56
N LEU A 277 10.20 -10.62 -5.24
CA LEU A 277 9.76 -9.32 -4.74
C LEU A 277 8.35 -9.01 -5.29
N TYR A 278 7.46 -8.62 -4.39
CA TYR A 278 6.13 -8.10 -4.68
C TYR A 278 6.05 -6.67 -4.16
N VAL A 279 6.56 -5.75 -4.97
CA VAL A 279 6.69 -4.32 -4.66
C VAL A 279 6.19 -3.52 -5.85
N SER A 280 6.11 -2.19 -5.76
CA SER A 280 5.77 -1.35 -6.92
C SER A 280 6.64 -1.70 -8.14
N ASN A 281 6.01 -1.79 -9.32
CA ASN A 281 6.70 -2.13 -10.57
C ASN A 281 7.77 -1.08 -10.93
N GLU A 282 7.56 0.16 -10.50
CA GLU A 282 8.45 1.30 -10.75
C GLU A 282 9.57 1.43 -9.72
N LEU A 283 9.54 0.66 -8.62
CA LEU A 283 10.56 0.74 -7.59
C LEU A 283 11.90 0.19 -8.13
N PRO A 284 13.00 0.97 -8.13
CA PRO A 284 14.29 0.46 -8.57
C PRO A 284 14.76 -0.68 -7.67
N ILE A 285 15.24 -1.78 -8.27
CA ILE A 285 15.86 -2.88 -7.52
C ILE A 285 17.29 -3.02 -7.97
N HIS A 286 18.22 -3.02 -7.02
CA HIS A 286 19.63 -3.19 -7.29
C HIS A 286 20.17 -4.42 -6.56
N ARG A 287 20.92 -5.26 -7.29
CA ARG A 287 21.57 -6.45 -6.72
C ARG A 287 23.07 -6.22 -6.68
N THR A 288 23.69 -6.53 -5.54
CA THR A 288 25.13 -6.46 -5.35
C THR A 288 25.64 -7.62 -4.49
N LYS A 289 26.95 -7.71 -4.31
CA LYS A 289 27.55 -8.56 -3.29
C LYS A 289 27.42 -7.89 -1.91
N LEU A 290 27.28 -8.70 -0.87
CA LEU A 290 27.15 -8.23 0.51
C LEU A 290 28.32 -7.33 0.92
N GLU A 291 29.56 -7.69 0.55
CA GLU A 291 30.78 -6.91 0.82
C GLU A 291 30.77 -5.48 0.27
N ARG A 292 29.94 -5.20 -0.76
CA ARG A 292 29.84 -3.87 -1.40
C ARG A 292 28.60 -3.09 -0.97
N ALA A 293 27.72 -3.70 -0.18
CA ALA A 293 26.42 -3.13 0.09
C ALA A 293 26.52 -1.85 0.96
N ASP A 294 27.43 -1.83 1.94
CA ASP A 294 27.66 -0.65 2.79
C ASP A 294 28.29 0.50 1.99
N ASP A 295 29.26 0.21 1.12
CA ASP A 295 29.84 1.22 0.22
C ASP A 295 28.77 1.83 -0.69
N ILE A 296 27.95 1.02 -1.37
CA ILE A 296 26.89 1.54 -2.25
C ILE A 296 25.91 2.44 -1.50
N LEU A 297 25.56 2.09 -0.27
CA LEU A 297 24.64 2.88 0.54
C LEU A 297 25.26 4.22 0.98
N THR A 298 26.56 4.24 1.27
CA THR A 298 27.24 5.43 1.79
C THR A 298 27.72 6.38 0.69
N THR A 299 28.30 5.84 -0.38
CA THR A 299 29.00 6.63 -1.41
C THR A 299 28.19 6.79 -2.71
N ARG A 300 27.31 5.84 -3.05
CA ARG A 300 26.66 5.77 -4.39
C ARG A 300 25.14 5.66 -4.37
N GLN A 301 24.50 5.98 -3.25
CA GLN A 301 23.06 5.79 -3.08
C GLN A 301 22.23 6.55 -4.14
N GLN A 302 22.57 7.80 -4.42
CA GLN A 302 21.79 8.62 -5.37
C GLN A 302 21.98 8.19 -6.83
N GLU A 303 23.16 7.68 -7.20
CA GLU A 303 23.44 7.19 -8.55
C GLU A 303 22.76 5.85 -8.83
N VAL A 304 22.86 4.92 -7.86
CA VAL A 304 22.51 3.52 -8.07
C VAL A 304 21.09 3.22 -7.59
N LEU A 305 20.74 3.70 -6.39
CA LEU A 305 19.50 3.33 -5.73
C LEU A 305 18.34 4.29 -6.06
N LYS A 306 18.65 5.54 -6.45
CA LYS A 306 17.78 6.62 -6.95
C LYS A 306 16.69 7.13 -6.00
N ILE A 307 16.08 6.23 -5.23
CA ILE A 307 15.01 6.47 -4.27
C ILE A 307 15.50 6.01 -2.91
N PRO A 308 15.38 6.78 -1.82
CA PRO A 308 14.83 8.13 -1.78
C PRO A 308 15.73 9.13 -2.53
N CYS A 309 15.12 10.12 -3.18
CA CYS A 309 15.88 11.23 -3.76
C CYS A 309 16.57 12.04 -2.65
N ARG A 310 17.55 12.86 -2.97
CA ARG A 310 18.36 13.63 -2.00
C ARG A 310 17.55 14.37 -0.93
N SER A 311 16.44 15.02 -1.31
CA SER A 311 15.58 15.73 -0.35
C SER A 311 14.77 14.79 0.56
N CYS A 312 14.49 13.57 0.10
CA CYS A 312 13.84 12.53 0.90
C CYS A 312 14.86 11.78 1.75
N GLN A 313 16.11 11.64 1.32
CA GLN A 313 17.16 10.98 2.10
C GLN A 313 17.40 11.71 3.42
N MET A 314 17.41 13.05 3.42
CA MET A 314 17.49 13.86 4.64
C MET A 314 16.30 13.64 5.61
N ARG A 315 15.17 13.16 5.08
CA ARG A 315 13.95 12.83 5.86
C ARG A 315 13.85 11.34 6.20
N ALA A 316 14.52 10.48 5.43
CA ALA A 316 14.59 9.05 5.64
C ALA A 316 15.58 8.80 6.78
N LEU A 317 15.02 8.49 7.95
CA LEU A 317 15.77 8.19 9.17
C LEU A 317 16.80 7.07 8.95
N ALA A 318 17.77 7.00 9.86
CA ALA A 318 18.75 5.92 9.93
C ALA A 318 18.07 4.54 9.74
N SER A 319 18.73 3.65 9.01
CA SER A 319 18.24 2.29 8.81
C SER A 319 18.51 1.43 10.04
N GLN A 320 17.61 0.51 10.34
CA GLN A 320 17.71 -0.46 11.43
C GLN A 320 17.69 -1.90 10.88
N PRO A 321 18.55 -2.80 11.37
CA PRO A 321 18.58 -4.19 10.92
C PRO A 321 17.56 -5.06 11.66
N HIS A 322 16.95 -5.98 10.92
CA HIS A 322 16.07 -7.02 11.44
C HIS A 322 16.58 -8.38 10.99
N ALA A 323 17.05 -9.20 11.94
CA ALA A 323 17.51 -10.55 11.65
C ALA A 323 16.35 -11.44 11.20
N PHE A 324 16.60 -12.31 10.23
CA PHE A 324 15.68 -13.38 9.87
C PHE A 324 16.44 -14.68 9.65
N ALA A 325 15.81 -15.81 9.99
CA ALA A 325 16.42 -17.13 9.84
C ALA A 325 15.36 -18.21 9.67
N SER A 326 15.71 -19.28 8.96
CA SER A 326 14.82 -20.44 8.81
C SER A 326 14.55 -21.16 10.13
N VAL A 327 13.33 -21.69 10.28
CA VAL A 327 12.94 -22.48 11.45
C VAL A 327 13.84 -23.72 11.56
N GLY A 328 14.49 -23.87 12.71
CA GLY A 328 15.47 -24.94 12.96
C GLY A 328 16.92 -24.46 12.95
N ILE A 329 17.19 -23.25 12.44
CA ILE A 329 18.50 -22.61 12.54
C ILE A 329 18.53 -21.75 13.82
N PRO A 330 19.60 -21.83 14.65
CA PRO A 330 19.79 -20.91 15.78
C PRO A 330 19.76 -19.45 15.32
N ALA A 331 19.02 -18.61 16.03
CA ALA A 331 18.88 -17.21 15.67
C ALA A 331 18.75 -16.33 16.93
N MET A 332 19.12 -15.07 16.79
CA MET A 332 18.97 -14.08 17.86
C MET A 332 17.50 -13.93 18.28
N LYS A 333 17.28 -13.59 19.56
CA LYS A 333 15.94 -13.30 20.09
C LYS A 333 15.30 -12.18 19.26
N GLY A 334 14.07 -12.40 18.80
CA GLY A 334 13.34 -11.45 17.96
C GLY A 334 13.59 -11.57 16.45
N ALA A 335 14.41 -12.54 16.01
CA ALA A 335 14.58 -12.79 14.58
C ALA A 335 13.27 -13.31 13.94
N LEU A 336 12.96 -12.83 12.74
CA LEU A 336 11.83 -13.32 11.93
C LEU A 336 12.11 -14.76 11.51
N ARG A 337 11.14 -15.67 11.70
CA ARG A 337 11.32 -17.11 11.49
C ARG A 337 10.70 -17.55 10.16
N ILE A 338 11.55 -17.93 9.21
CA ILE A 338 11.11 -18.40 7.89
C ILE A 338 10.64 -19.85 7.99
N GLY A 339 9.37 -20.09 7.67
CA GLY A 339 8.78 -21.42 7.73
C GLY A 339 9.39 -22.36 6.68
N ARG A 340 9.38 -23.67 6.96
CA ARG A 340 9.89 -24.71 6.05
C ARG A 340 9.19 -24.76 4.69
N ARG A 341 7.95 -24.26 4.62
CA ARG A 341 7.17 -24.10 3.38
C ARG A 341 7.28 -22.68 2.83
N GLY A 342 8.32 -21.93 3.18
CA GLY A 342 8.49 -20.54 2.79
C GLY A 342 7.60 -19.57 3.54
N SER A 343 8.01 -18.30 3.49
CA SER A 343 7.34 -17.18 4.16
C SER A 343 7.41 -15.92 3.32
N ASP A 344 6.48 -15.01 3.56
CA ASP A 344 6.56 -13.62 3.09
C ASP A 344 7.14 -12.76 4.22
N LEU A 345 8.25 -12.08 3.93
CA LEU A 345 8.76 -10.97 4.74
C LEU A 345 8.05 -9.69 4.27
N VAL A 346 7.11 -9.20 5.08
CA VAL A 346 6.28 -8.04 4.79
C VAL A 346 7.02 -6.76 5.18
N LEU A 347 7.07 -5.83 4.24
CA LEU A 347 7.65 -4.50 4.36
C LEU A 347 6.51 -3.47 4.37
N PRO A 348 6.13 -2.92 5.54
CA PRO A 348 5.06 -1.93 5.63
C PRO A 348 5.27 -0.78 4.65
N GLY A 349 4.27 -0.51 3.81
CA GLY A 349 4.30 0.53 2.77
C GLY A 349 5.17 0.28 1.53
N LEU A 350 5.86 -0.88 1.43
CA LEU A 350 6.70 -1.21 0.25
C LEU A 350 6.32 -2.53 -0.43
N GLY A 351 5.60 -3.42 0.25
CA GLY A 351 5.18 -4.72 -0.28
C GLY A 351 5.77 -5.88 0.51
N TRP A 352 6.22 -6.95 -0.16
CA TRP A 352 6.82 -8.09 0.53
C TRP A 352 7.87 -8.83 -0.31
N ILE A 353 8.71 -9.59 0.40
CA ILE A 353 9.73 -10.48 -0.15
C ILE A 353 9.31 -11.91 0.16
N CYS A 354 9.06 -12.71 -0.87
CA CYS A 354 8.66 -14.10 -0.74
C CYS A 354 9.88 -15.03 -0.83
N LEU A 355 10.03 -15.88 0.18
CA LEU A 355 11.11 -16.85 0.31
C LEU A 355 10.59 -18.28 0.15
N SER A 356 11.41 -19.14 -0.44
CA SER A 356 11.02 -20.51 -0.83
C SER A 356 10.81 -21.46 0.36
N GLY A 357 11.54 -21.24 1.45
CA GLY A 357 11.57 -22.11 2.63
C GLY A 357 12.88 -22.89 2.77
N ASP A 358 13.77 -22.81 1.77
CA ASP A 358 15.15 -23.27 1.89
C ASP A 358 15.92 -22.48 2.96
N ASP A 359 16.90 -23.15 3.57
CA ASP A 359 17.74 -22.59 4.61
C ASP A 359 18.28 -21.21 4.22
N VAL A 360 17.98 -20.24 5.07
CA VAL A 360 18.36 -18.84 4.91
C VAL A 360 18.57 -18.21 6.27
N VAL A 361 19.63 -17.42 6.38
CA VAL A 361 19.97 -16.51 7.46
C VAL A 361 20.36 -15.19 6.82
N GLY A 362 19.87 -14.10 7.37
CA GLY A 362 20.18 -12.78 6.85
C GLY A 362 19.62 -11.64 7.67
N ARG A 363 19.76 -10.44 7.11
CA ARG A 363 19.28 -9.20 7.70
C ARG A 363 18.44 -8.41 6.72
N LEU A 364 17.35 -7.86 7.23
CA LEU A 364 16.47 -6.96 6.52
C LEU A 364 16.59 -5.58 7.15
N TRP A 365 17.15 -4.63 6.41
CA TRP A 365 17.27 -3.25 6.86
C TRP A 365 16.08 -2.45 6.37
N THR A 366 15.45 -1.73 7.29
CA THR A 366 14.32 -0.84 7.03
C THR A 366 14.57 0.52 7.71
N PRO A 367 13.86 1.60 7.33
CA PRO A 367 13.98 2.87 8.02
C PRO A 367 13.48 2.75 9.47
N GLN A 368 14.08 3.49 10.41
CA GLN A 368 13.63 3.51 11.81
C GLN A 368 12.11 3.70 11.94
N GLY A 369 11.48 2.91 12.82
CA GLY A 369 10.03 2.92 13.03
C GLY A 369 9.23 2.07 12.03
N ILE A 370 9.85 1.58 10.95
CA ILE A 370 9.26 0.57 10.07
C ILE A 370 9.74 -0.80 10.54
N VAL A 371 8.85 -1.57 11.15
CA VAL A 371 9.14 -2.92 11.63
C VAL A 371 8.62 -3.93 10.62
N PRO A 372 9.47 -4.73 9.98
CA PRO A 372 9.03 -5.81 9.11
C PRO A 372 8.37 -6.93 9.92
N SER A 373 7.52 -7.70 9.25
CA SER A 373 6.87 -8.87 9.85
C SER A 373 6.98 -10.09 8.95
N GLU A 374 6.80 -11.27 9.52
CA GLU A 374 6.71 -12.52 8.77
C GLU A 374 5.25 -12.96 8.69
N ARG A 375 4.87 -13.55 7.56
CA ARG A 375 3.61 -14.27 7.42
C ARG A 375 3.76 -15.46 6.47
N ARG A 376 2.78 -16.36 6.52
CA ARG A 376 2.64 -17.43 5.52
C ARG A 376 2.47 -16.86 4.11
N ARG A 377 3.08 -17.53 3.13
CA ARG A 377 3.01 -17.14 1.71
C ARG A 377 1.56 -16.97 1.21
N LEU A 378 1.29 -15.80 0.66
CA LEU A 378 0.01 -15.51 -0.01
C LEU A 378 -0.11 -16.17 -1.38
N ILE A 379 1.02 -16.38 -2.05
CA ILE A 379 1.11 -16.98 -3.38
C ILE A 379 1.78 -18.36 -3.25
N GLY A 380 1.51 -19.26 -4.22
CA GLY A 380 1.99 -20.64 -4.23
C GLY A 380 3.51 -20.78 -4.37
N ASP A 381 3.96 -21.95 -4.83
CA ASP A 381 5.38 -22.30 -4.71
C ASP A 381 6.32 -21.39 -5.53
N VAL A 382 7.48 -21.08 -4.94
CA VAL A 382 8.47 -20.12 -5.43
C VAL A 382 9.58 -20.85 -6.22
N SER A 383 9.55 -22.18 -6.22
CA SER A 383 10.54 -23.03 -6.87
C SER A 383 10.46 -22.90 -8.40
N ARG A 384 11.29 -22.01 -8.96
CA ARG A 384 11.91 -22.28 -10.26
C ARG A 384 13.25 -22.94 -9.98
N PRO A 385 13.53 -24.14 -10.51
CA PRO A 385 14.83 -24.76 -10.30
C PRO A 385 15.94 -23.79 -10.72
N PHE A 386 16.99 -23.70 -9.89
CA PHE A 386 18.22 -23.00 -10.27
C PHE A 386 18.73 -23.65 -11.55
N SER A 387 18.54 -23.03 -12.72
CA SER A 387 19.03 -23.62 -13.96
C SER A 387 20.55 -23.56 -13.92
N THR A 388 21.20 -24.66 -13.56
CA THR A 388 22.62 -24.84 -13.84
C THR A 388 22.78 -24.73 -15.34
N ALA A 389 23.70 -23.87 -15.80
CA ALA A 389 23.99 -23.65 -17.20
C ALA A 389 24.33 -24.98 -17.90
N LYS A 390 23.33 -25.67 -18.47
CA LYS A 390 23.44 -26.84 -19.37
C LYS A 390 22.06 -27.25 -19.91
N THR A 391 21.32 -26.31 -20.50
CA THR A 391 20.19 -26.67 -21.40
C THR A 391 20.05 -25.67 -22.54
N ARG A 392 21.17 -25.40 -23.23
CA ARG A 392 21.12 -25.04 -24.66
C ARG A 392 21.26 -26.33 -25.45
N ARG A 393 20.15 -27.02 -25.73
CA ARG A 393 19.97 -28.03 -26.80
C ARG A 393 18.61 -28.71 -26.60
N ARG A 394 17.55 -28.08 -27.11
CA ARG A 394 16.32 -28.74 -27.63
C ARG A 394 15.31 -27.69 -28.11
N ILE A 395 15.70 -26.87 -29.09
CA ILE A 395 14.78 -26.28 -30.06
C ILE A 395 15.53 -26.23 -31.40
N LEU A 396 15.87 -27.39 -31.93
CA LEU A 396 16.26 -27.62 -33.31
C LEU A 396 15.82 -29.04 -33.63
N SER A 397 14.55 -29.18 -34.04
CA SER A 397 14.00 -30.23 -34.91
C SER A 397 12.51 -30.38 -34.66
N THR A 398 11.70 -29.63 -35.40
CA THR A 398 10.47 -30.14 -36.05
C THR A 398 10.02 -29.07 -37.04
N SER A 399 10.64 -29.14 -38.21
CA SER A 399 9.99 -29.01 -39.51
C SER A 399 8.54 -28.53 -39.52
N ARG A 400 8.32 -27.31 -40.04
CA ARG A 400 7.17 -27.05 -40.91
C ARG A 400 7.69 -26.77 -42.30
N THR A 401 7.47 -27.77 -43.14
CA THR A 401 7.35 -27.76 -44.59
C THR A 401 6.97 -26.38 -45.14
N VAL A 402 7.92 -25.74 -45.83
CA VAL A 402 7.62 -24.69 -46.80
C VAL A 402 7.19 -25.41 -48.07
N ALA A 403 5.91 -25.30 -48.41
CA ALA A 403 5.39 -25.74 -49.68
C ALA A 403 5.92 -24.81 -50.78
N GLU A 404 6.62 -25.39 -51.75
CA GLU A 404 6.90 -24.80 -53.05
C GLU A 404 5.60 -24.58 -53.84
N ARG A 405 5.54 -23.46 -54.57
CA ARG A 405 5.14 -23.30 -56.00
C ARG A 405 4.52 -21.91 -56.25
N PRO A 406 4.50 -21.40 -57.49
CA PRO A 406 5.50 -21.49 -58.56
C PRO A 406 5.81 -20.11 -59.19
N ARG A 407 6.87 -20.08 -60.01
CA ARG A 407 7.17 -19.00 -60.95
C ARG A 407 6.02 -18.82 -61.96
N TRP A 408 5.64 -17.57 -62.22
CA TRP A 408 5.02 -17.18 -63.49
C TRP A 408 5.81 -16.02 -64.10
N SER A 409 6.30 -16.28 -65.31
CA SER A 409 6.96 -15.38 -66.23
C SER A 409 5.94 -14.65 -67.10
N GLY A 410 6.16 -13.35 -67.33
CA GLY A 410 5.87 -12.64 -68.57
C GLY A 410 4.42 -12.27 -68.86
N ARG A 411 4.12 -10.97 -68.87
CA ARG A 411 4.16 -10.12 -70.06
C ARG A 411 4.35 -8.67 -69.67
#